data_AF-A0A6B3CB14-F1
#
_entry.id   AF-A0A6B3CB14-F1
#
_cell.length_a   1.000
_cell.length_b   1.000
_cell.length_c   1.000
_cell.angle_alpha   90.00
_cell.angle_beta   90.00
_cell.angle_gamma   90.00
#
_symmetry.space_group_name_H-M   'P 1'
#
loop_
_entity.id
_entity.type
_entity.pdbx_description
1 polymer ?
#
loop_
_entity_poly.entity_id
_entity_poly.type
_entity_poly.pdbx_seq_one_letter_code
_entity_poly.pdbx_strand_id
1 'polypeptide(L)' 'TYRALTQNVACTWEAKGKDGSILASGPETPPKAGDRITATIPGGTATFNSTGCYAWIPA' A
#
# COMPACT_ATOMS: atom_id res chain seq x y z
N THR A 1 -9.26 0.39 6.01
CA THR A 1 -7.79 0.61 5.99
C THR A 1 -7.10 -0.73 6.20
N TYR A 2 -5.90 -0.90 5.65
CA TYR A 2 -5.11 -2.13 5.76
C TYR A 2 -3.72 -1.82 6.29
N ARG A 3 -3.09 -2.78 6.95
CA ARG A 3 -1.67 -2.73 7.33
C ARG A 3 -0.90 -3.84 6.64
N ALA A 4 0.34 -3.56 6.27
CA ALA A 4 1.25 -4.61 5.82
C ALA A 4 1.67 -5.47 7.04
N LEU A 5 1.77 -6.79 6.86
CA LEU A 5 2.38 -7.67 7.87
C LEU A 5 3.90 -7.51 7.95
N THR A 6 4.52 -7.04 6.87
CA THR A 6 5.96 -6.77 6.84
C THR A 6 6.25 -5.31 7.18
N GLN A 7 7.41 -5.08 7.77
CA GLN A 7 7.99 -3.75 8.03
C GLN A 7 9.21 -3.51 7.13
N ASN A 8 9.17 -4.09 5.93
CA ASN A 8 10.22 -3.94 4.94
C ASN A 8 10.27 -2.49 4.44
N VAL A 9 11.44 -1.87 4.53
CA VAL A 9 11.68 -0.49 4.05
C VAL A 9 11.48 -0.33 2.54
N ALA A 10 11.48 -1.44 1.79
CA ALA A 10 11.18 -1.49 0.37
C ALA A 10 9.70 -1.82 0.05
N CYS A 11 8.82 -1.94 1.06
CA CYS A 11 7.40 -2.17 0.81
C CYS A 11 6.74 -0.90 0.26
N THR A 12 6.29 -0.98 -0.99
CA THR A 12 5.55 0.09 -1.68
C THR A 12 4.24 -0.45 -2.24
N TRP A 13 3.27 0.43 -2.43
CA TRP A 13 1.96 0.08 -2.94
C TRP A 13 1.32 1.21 -3.74
N GLU A 14 0.42 0.83 -4.65
CA GLU A 14 -0.44 1.73 -5.40
C GLU A 14 -1.84 1.11 -5.55
N ALA A 15 -2.86 1.95 -5.44
CA ALA A 15 -4.25 1.65 -5.73
C ALA A 15 -4.64 2.39 -7.02
N LYS A 16 -5.12 1.64 -8.00
CA LYS A 16 -5.45 2.14 -9.34
C LYS A 16 -6.94 2.02 -9.64
N GLY A 17 -7.47 3.02 -10.35
CA GLY A 17 -8.81 3.00 -10.92
C GLY A 17 -8.90 2.08 -12.14
N LYS A 18 -10.12 1.86 -12.66
CA LYS A 18 -10.36 1.03 -13.85
C LYS A 18 -9.69 1.59 -15.11
N ASP A 19 -9.47 2.89 -15.17
CA ASP A 19 -8.78 3.60 -16.25
C ASP A 19 -7.25 3.57 -16.10
N GLY A 20 -6.72 2.95 -15.04
CA GLY A 20 -5.30 2.89 -14.74
C GLY A 20 -4.75 4.11 -13.98
N SER A 21 -5.58 5.11 -13.67
CA SER A 21 -5.18 6.26 -12.86
C SER A 21 -4.77 5.81 -11.44
N ILE A 22 -3.73 6.43 -10.88
CA ILE A 22 -3.34 6.20 -9.48
C ILE A 22 -4.28 7.01 -8.59
N LEU A 23 -5.06 6.31 -7.76
CA LEU A 23 -6.00 6.92 -6.81
C LEU A 23 -5.34 7.17 -5.45
N ALA A 24 -4.41 6.29 -5.07
CA ALA A 24 -3.59 6.43 -3.88
C ALA A 24 -2.32 5.58 -4.04
N SER A 25 -1.25 5.96 -3.36
CA SER A 25 -0.03 5.18 -3.28
C SER A 25 0.66 5.41 -1.95
N GLY A 26 1.64 4.57 -1.64
CA GLY A 26 2.46 4.80 -0.48
C GLY A 26 3.53 3.75 -0.26
N PRO A 27 4.30 3.91 0.81
CA PRO A 27 4.34 5.11 1.67
C PRO A 27 4.99 6.30 0.93
N GLU A 28 4.51 7.53 1.18
CA GLU A 28 5.04 8.75 0.54
C GLU A 28 6.50 9.03 0.92
N THR A 29 6.86 8.66 2.15
CA THR A 29 8.23 8.68 2.65
C THR A 29 8.73 7.24 2.84
N PRO A 30 10.01 6.95 2.52
CA PRO A 30 10.57 5.64 2.80
C PRO A 30 10.41 5.30 4.29
N PRO A 31 9.79 4.15 4.63
CA PRO A 31 9.59 3.78 6.01
C PRO A 31 10.92 3.34 6.63
N LYS A 32 11.05 3.52 7.94
CA LYS A 32 12.17 3.01 8.72
C LYS A 32 11.88 1.60 9.20
N ALA A 33 12.93 0.87 9.59
CA ALA A 33 12.76 -0.45 10.20
C ALA A 33 11.89 -0.34 11.46
N GLY A 34 10.83 -1.15 11.51
CA GLY A 34 9.85 -1.10 12.61
C GLY A 34 8.66 -0.16 12.37
N ASP A 35 8.69 0.68 11.33
CA ASP A 35 7.54 1.52 11.00
C ASP A 35 6.37 0.65 10.51
N ARG A 36 5.15 1.06 10.86
CA ARG A 36 3.93 0.43 10.38
C ARG A 36 3.55 1.03 9.04
N ILE A 37 3.44 0.19 8.03
CA ILE A 37 3.01 0.60 6.69
C ILE A 37 1.51 0.35 6.56
N THR A 38 0.76 1.39 6.18
CA THR A 38 -0.69 1.35 6.01
C THR A 38 -1.11 1.72 4.60
N ALA A 39 -2.20 1.14 4.14
CA ALA A 39 -2.86 1.49 2.89
C ALA A 39 -4.33 1.84 3.14
N THR A 40 -4.71 3.03 2.70
CA THR A 40 -6.11 3.43 2.58
C THR A 40 -6.50 3.21 1.14
N ILE A 41 -7.40 2.25 0.89
CA ILE A 41 -7.86 1.90 -0.45
C ILE A 41 -9.10 2.75 -0.75
N PRO A 42 -9.03 3.75 -1.65
CA PRO A 42 -10.17 4.58 -1.97
C PRO A 42 -11.25 3.76 -2.68
N GLY A 43 -12.51 4.19 -2.54
CA GLY A 43 -13.59 3.68 -3.39
C GLY A 43 -13.25 3.90 -4.87
N GLY A 44 -13.64 2.95 -5.72
CA GLY A 44 -13.30 2.98 -7.15
C GLY A 44 -11.95 2.34 -7.51
N THR A 45 -11.18 1.88 -6.51
CA THR A 45 -10.00 1.03 -6.76
C THR A 45 -10.42 -0.27 -7.47
N ALA A 46 -9.79 -0.54 -8.60
CA ALA A 46 -9.94 -1.76 -9.37
C ALA A 46 -8.74 -2.70 -9.22
N THR A 47 -7.54 -2.12 -9.07
CA THR A 47 -6.29 -2.87 -8.95
C THR A 47 -5.48 -2.35 -7.78
N PHE A 48 -4.87 -3.25 -7.02
CA PHE A 48 -3.94 -2.91 -5.95
C PHE A 48 -2.63 -3.67 -6.19
N ASN A 49 -1.56 -2.94 -6.47
CA ASN A 49 -0.23 -3.51 -6.64
C ASN A 49 0.59 -3.19 -5.40
N SER A 50 1.27 -4.20 -4.88
CA SER A 50 2.23 -3.99 -3.79
C SER A 50 3.49 -4.79 -4.03
N THR A 51 4.64 -4.14 -3.84
CA THR A 51 5.97 -4.72 -4.05
C THR A 51 6.70 -4.76 -2.73
N GLY A 52 7.36 -5.87 -2.41
CA GLY A 52 8.08 -6.02 -1.14
C GLY A 52 7.17 -6.09 0.10
N CYS A 53 5.85 -6.06 -0.08
CA CYS A 53 4.84 -6.22 0.95
C CYS A 53 4.37 -7.69 0.96
N TYR A 54 4.66 -8.43 2.03
CA TYR A 54 4.31 -9.87 2.10
C TYR A 54 2.80 -10.13 2.01
N ALA A 55 2.03 -9.42 2.83
CA ALA A 55 0.58 -9.53 2.89
C ALA A 55 -0.03 -8.29 3.56
N TRP A 56 -1.30 -8.06 3.29
CA TRP A 56 -2.10 -6.97 3.86
C TRP A 56 -3.27 -7.53 4.65
N ILE A 57 -3.49 -7.00 5.84
CA ILE A 57 -4.61 -7.38 6.71
C ILE A 57 -5.38 -6.14 7.17
N PRO A 58 -6.67 -6.27 7.52
CA PRO A 58 -7.44 -5.16 8.08
C PRO A 58 -6.69 -4.48 9.23
N ALA A 59 -6.62 -3.15 9.18
CA ALA A 59 -5.85 -2.34 10.13
C ALA A 59 -6.58 -2.15 11.45
#